data_AF-A0A183PAW5-F1
#
_entry.id   AF-A0A183PAW5-F1
#
_cell.length_a   1.000
_cell.length_b   1.000
_cell.length_c   1.000
_cell.angle_alpha   90.00
_cell.angle_beta   90.00
_cell.angle_gamma   90.00
#
_symmetry.space_group_name_H-M   'P 1'
#
loop_
_entity.id
_entity.type
_entity.pdbx_description
1 polymer ?
#
loop_
_entity_poly.entity_id
_entity_poly.type
_entity_poly.pdbx_seq_one_letter_code
_entity_poly.pdbx_strand_id
1 'polypeptide(L)'
;MKGTALLYWFLWFLIVNVFVDEAQINTISSVNKVLQAFESGFDPEVYQNITEVISSKGYKSEEHYVTTKDGFILCIIRILPKCHVASGRQKVVFLQHGLLDSAHTWVNNLPDESLGFILADNCYDVWLGNSRGSTYSSNHQYLKPDDKEFWEFSWDEMGKYDLPATLIYILNYTNAEKLSYIGHSQGCQILLACFDEHPIMQSFINLFIALAPAAYLGSIKSPIRYIAPFAKTVEPVIEWFGNGEFLPSGKIMQFLGLFLCKPNHIPFVCSNIMYLIAGYDSKNTNVVSCSLISIIIYIFISKCIQNIYLLFPYLHLLYYWINILKLI
;
A
#
# COMPACT_ATOMS: atom_id res chain seq x y z
N MET A 1 20.32 43.45 19.18
CA MET A 1 20.21 42.05 19.67
C MET A 1 20.26 41.04 18.50
N LYS A 2 21.35 41.00 17.72
CA LYS A 2 21.56 40.02 16.63
C LYS A 2 22.88 39.22 16.75
N GLY A 3 23.69 39.50 17.78
CA GLY A 3 25.00 38.84 17.99
C GLY A 3 24.95 37.58 18.86
N THR A 4 23.92 37.39 19.69
CA THR A 4 23.83 36.25 20.60
C THR A 4 23.38 34.97 19.88
N ALA A 5 22.47 35.05 18.91
CA ALA A 5 22.00 33.89 18.14
C ALA A 5 23.11 33.25 17.28
N LEU A 6 23.99 34.06 16.69
CA LEU A 6 25.13 33.55 15.92
C LEU A 6 26.16 32.85 16.82
N LEU A 7 26.37 33.36 18.04
CA LEU A 7 27.24 32.76 19.04
C LEU A 7 26.68 31.43 19.55
N TYR A 8 25.36 31.33 19.79
CA TYR A 8 24.71 30.06 20.15
C TYR A 8 24.72 29.05 19.00
N TRP A 9 24.61 29.51 17.74
CA TRP A 9 24.69 28.63 16.58
C TRP A 9 26.11 28.13 16.33
N PHE A 10 27.12 28.99 16.51
CA PHE A 10 28.53 28.62 16.39
C PHE A 10 29.01 27.75 17.56
N LEU A 11 28.52 28.01 18.78
CA LEU A 11 28.76 27.14 19.94
C LEU A 11 28.02 25.81 19.83
N TRP A 12 26.80 25.77 19.27
CA TRP A 12 26.10 24.51 18.98
C TRP A 12 26.79 23.72 17.86
N PHE A 13 27.27 24.39 16.81
CA PHE A 13 28.06 23.77 15.75
C PHE A 13 29.40 23.25 16.28
N LEU A 14 30.07 23.98 17.16
CA LEU A 14 31.27 23.50 17.86
C LEU A 14 30.93 22.36 18.82
N ILE A 15 29.84 22.38 19.57
CA ILE A 15 29.41 21.27 20.44
C ILE A 15 29.12 20.03 19.59
N VAL A 16 28.35 20.14 18.50
CA VAL A 16 28.03 19.01 17.61
C VAL A 16 29.27 18.47 16.90
N ASN A 17 30.29 19.28 16.63
CA ASN A 17 31.53 18.82 15.98
C ASN A 17 32.68 18.50 16.95
N VAL A 18 32.67 18.99 18.20
CA VAL A 18 33.65 18.71 19.27
C VAL A 18 33.20 17.53 20.15
N PHE A 19 31.89 17.20 20.16
CA PHE A 19 31.40 15.90 20.64
C PHE A 19 31.43 14.80 19.57
N VAL A 20 31.97 15.12 18.39
CA VAL A 20 32.37 14.15 17.37
C VAL A 20 33.89 14.18 17.29
N ASP A 21 34.54 13.82 18.40
CA ASP A 21 35.98 13.56 18.41
C ASP A 21 36.25 12.15 18.99
N GLU A 22 36.75 11.30 18.10
CA GLU A 22 37.71 10.20 18.31
C GLU A 22 37.51 9.13 19.40
N ALA A 23 36.30 8.94 19.94
CA ALA A 23 36.05 7.82 20.86
C ALA A 23 34.74 7.05 20.58
N GLN A 24 34.60 6.52 19.37
CA GLN A 24 34.16 5.14 19.11
C GLN A 24 34.00 4.91 17.60
N ILE A 25 35.14 4.82 16.92
CA ILE A 25 35.24 4.01 15.70
C ILE A 25 35.09 2.54 16.14
N ASN A 26 33.86 2.11 16.40
CA ASN A 26 33.46 0.69 16.40
C ASN A 26 33.10 0.24 14.96
N THR A 27 33.70 0.92 13.98
CA THR A 27 33.33 1.00 12.57
C THR A 27 33.85 -0.15 11.71
N ILE A 28 34.27 -1.26 12.31
CA ILE A 28 34.64 -2.47 11.55
C ILE A 28 33.54 -3.53 11.69
N SER A 29 32.99 -3.77 12.88
CA SER A 29 31.87 -4.72 13.07
C SER A 29 30.59 -4.25 12.36
N SER A 30 30.24 -2.97 12.50
CA SER A 30 29.01 -2.43 11.89
C SER A 30 29.12 -2.31 10.37
N VAL A 31 30.29 -1.94 9.85
CA VAL A 31 30.55 -1.87 8.40
C VAL A 31 30.65 -3.27 7.80
N ASN A 32 31.29 -4.23 8.47
CA ASN A 32 31.31 -5.62 8.02
C ASN A 32 29.91 -6.27 8.09
N LYS A 33 29.06 -5.88 9.05
CA LYS A 33 27.64 -6.27 9.08
C LYS A 33 26.84 -5.65 7.94
N VAL A 34 27.14 -4.40 7.55
CA VAL A 34 26.55 -3.76 6.37
C VAL A 34 27.02 -4.46 5.09
N LEU A 35 28.30 -4.79 4.96
CA LEU A 35 28.85 -5.52 3.82
C LEU A 35 28.33 -6.97 3.74
N GLN A 36 28.26 -7.70 4.86
CA GLN A 36 27.61 -9.01 4.93
C GLN A 36 26.10 -8.93 4.65
N ALA A 37 25.44 -7.84 5.05
CA ALA A 37 24.06 -7.58 4.67
C ALA A 37 23.92 -7.30 3.17
N PHE A 38 24.91 -6.71 2.51
CA PHE A 38 24.95 -6.64 1.04
C PHE A 38 25.22 -8.03 0.40
N GLU A 39 25.97 -8.91 1.05
CA GLU A 39 26.27 -10.27 0.58
C GLU A 39 25.10 -11.26 0.76
N SER A 40 24.28 -11.12 1.81
CA SER A 40 23.02 -11.86 1.95
C SER A 40 21.93 -11.15 1.12
N GLY A 41 21.75 -11.56 -0.13
CA GLY A 41 20.80 -10.97 -1.08
C GLY A 41 19.37 -10.86 -0.54
N PHE A 42 18.59 -9.95 -1.13
CA PHE A 42 17.15 -9.89 -0.89
C PHE A 42 16.44 -11.10 -1.52
N ASP A 43 15.25 -11.42 -1.04
CA ASP A 43 14.38 -12.36 -1.75
C ASP A 43 14.22 -11.88 -3.20
N PRO A 44 14.49 -12.73 -4.22
CA PRO A 44 14.29 -12.37 -5.62
C PRO A 44 12.89 -11.81 -5.90
N GLU A 45 11.86 -12.24 -5.15
CA GLU A 45 10.47 -11.77 -5.30
C GLU A 45 10.33 -10.26 -5.10
N VAL A 46 11.24 -9.58 -4.38
CA VAL A 46 11.19 -8.11 -4.17
C VAL A 46 11.24 -7.32 -5.49
N TYR A 47 11.90 -7.87 -6.51
CA TYR A 47 12.10 -7.21 -7.80
C TYR A 47 11.16 -7.74 -8.88
N GLN A 48 10.35 -8.74 -8.55
CA GLN A 48 9.49 -9.42 -9.51
C GLN A 48 8.13 -8.72 -9.60
N ASN A 49 7.60 -8.65 -10.82
CA ASN A 49 6.19 -8.34 -10.98
C ASN A 49 5.33 -9.54 -10.54
N ILE A 50 4.02 -9.34 -10.38
CA ILE A 50 3.14 -10.38 -9.84
C ILE A 50 3.08 -11.64 -10.71
N THR A 51 3.17 -11.53 -12.03
CA THR A 51 3.14 -12.70 -12.91
C THR A 51 4.43 -13.51 -12.84
N GLU A 52 5.57 -12.84 -12.63
CA GLU A 52 6.86 -13.47 -12.31
C GLU A 52 6.81 -14.20 -10.96
N VAL A 53 6.24 -13.59 -9.91
CA VAL A 53 6.05 -14.24 -8.60
C VAL A 53 5.18 -15.50 -8.74
N ILE A 54 4.04 -15.39 -9.44
CA ILE A 54 3.13 -16.52 -9.69
C ILE A 54 3.85 -17.64 -10.46
N SER A 55 4.60 -17.28 -11.51
CA SER A 55 5.32 -18.23 -12.35
C SER A 55 6.45 -18.93 -11.58
N SER A 56 7.19 -18.20 -10.74
CA SER A 56 8.26 -18.75 -9.92
C SER A 56 7.76 -19.82 -8.94
N LYS A 57 6.50 -19.71 -8.51
CA LYS A 57 5.80 -20.67 -7.64
C LYS A 57 5.13 -21.82 -8.39
N GLY A 58 5.32 -21.91 -9.71
CA GLY A 58 4.84 -23.01 -10.55
C GLY A 58 3.38 -22.90 -10.98
N TYR A 59 2.79 -21.71 -10.92
CA TYR A 59 1.42 -21.44 -11.38
C TYR A 59 1.44 -20.71 -12.71
N LYS A 60 0.35 -20.85 -13.49
CA LYS A 60 0.15 -20.09 -14.73
C LYS A 60 -0.76 -18.90 -14.44
N SER A 61 -0.44 -17.75 -15.02
CA SER A 61 -1.26 -16.55 -14.93
C SER A 61 -1.48 -15.86 -16.26
N GLU A 62 -2.58 -15.11 -16.33
CA GLU A 62 -2.93 -14.21 -17.43
C GLU A 62 -3.12 -12.78 -16.86
N GLU A 63 -2.68 -11.78 -17.63
CA GLU A 63 -3.01 -10.38 -17.36
C GLU A 63 -4.19 -9.96 -18.24
N HIS A 64 -5.14 -9.25 -17.64
CA HIS A 64 -6.29 -8.71 -18.34
C HIS A 64 -6.41 -7.22 -18.06
N TYR A 65 -6.70 -6.44 -19.10
CA TYR A 65 -6.84 -5.00 -19.00
C TYR A 65 -8.32 -4.63 -19.15
N VAL A 66 -8.88 -4.03 -18.10
CA VAL A 66 -10.28 -3.64 -18.03
C VAL A 66 -10.38 -2.12 -18.01
N THR A 67 -11.11 -1.57 -18.97
CA THR A 67 -11.36 -0.13 -19.04
C THR A 67 -12.64 0.22 -18.29
N THR A 68 -12.54 1.11 -17.30
CA THR A 68 -13.69 1.63 -16.57
C THR A 68 -14.45 2.67 -17.39
N LYS A 69 -15.68 2.97 -16.99
CA LYS A 69 -16.54 3.94 -17.69
C LYS A 69 -15.92 5.35 -17.75
N ASP A 70 -15.19 5.73 -16.72
CA ASP A 70 -14.54 7.02 -16.59
C ASP A 70 -13.12 7.06 -17.18
N GLY A 71 -12.60 5.93 -17.69
CA GLY A 71 -11.41 5.89 -18.54
C GLY A 71 -10.17 5.29 -17.89
N PHE A 72 -10.22 4.83 -16.64
CA PHE A 72 -9.11 4.09 -16.02
C PHE A 72 -8.93 2.73 -16.69
N ILE A 73 -7.68 2.29 -16.80
CA ILE A 73 -7.32 0.98 -17.33
C ILE A 73 -6.72 0.16 -16.19
N LEU A 74 -7.49 -0.82 -15.72
CA LEU A 74 -7.13 -1.67 -14.59
C LEU A 74 -6.47 -2.95 -15.10
N CYS A 75 -5.29 -3.30 -14.59
CA CYS A 75 -4.69 -4.60 -14.85
C CYS A 75 -5.10 -5.58 -13.75
N ILE A 76 -5.94 -6.56 -14.10
CA ILE A 76 -6.34 -7.64 -13.20
C ILE A 76 -5.61 -8.92 -13.59
N ILE A 77 -5.31 -9.76 -12.59
CA ILE A 77 -4.48 -10.95 -12.77
C ILE A 77 -5.34 -12.19 -12.57
N ARG A 78 -5.28 -13.13 -13.49
CA ARG A 78 -5.95 -14.42 -13.37
C ARG A 78 -4.91 -15.50 -13.07
N ILE A 79 -5.10 -16.30 -12.02
CA ILE A 79 -4.35 -17.52 -11.78
C ILE A 79 -5.19 -18.70 -12.26
N LEU A 80 -4.64 -19.46 -13.22
CA LEU A 80 -5.34 -20.61 -13.78
C LEU A 80 -5.48 -21.72 -12.73
N PRO A 81 -6.59 -22.47 -12.70
CA PRO A 81 -6.74 -23.62 -11.83
C PRO A 81 -5.67 -24.69 -12.13
N LYS A 82 -5.24 -25.43 -11.12
CA LYS A 82 -4.34 -26.59 -11.35
C LYS A 82 -5.05 -27.83 -11.88
N CYS A 83 -6.37 -27.89 -11.80
CA CYS A 83 -7.14 -29.04 -12.25
C CYS A 83 -8.13 -28.68 -13.37
N HIS A 84 -8.35 -29.62 -14.29
CA HIS A 84 -9.36 -29.51 -15.32
C HIS A 84 -10.73 -29.88 -14.76
N VAL A 85 -11.63 -28.90 -14.63
CA VAL A 85 -13.01 -29.16 -14.20
C VAL A 85 -13.78 -29.74 -15.39
N ALA A 86 -13.98 -31.06 -15.39
CA ALA A 86 -14.66 -31.80 -16.45
C ALA A 86 -16.15 -31.44 -16.64
N SER A 87 -16.76 -30.70 -15.70
CA SER A 87 -18.23 -30.52 -15.59
C SER A 87 -18.75 -29.10 -15.87
N GLY A 88 -18.04 -28.31 -16.69
CA GLY A 88 -18.64 -27.16 -17.38
C GLY A 88 -19.10 -25.95 -16.55
N ARG A 89 -18.84 -25.89 -15.24
CA ARG A 89 -19.03 -24.66 -14.43
C ARG A 89 -17.84 -24.44 -13.52
N GLN A 90 -16.87 -23.72 -14.06
CA GLN A 90 -15.70 -23.25 -13.35
C GLN A 90 -16.11 -22.35 -12.18
N LYS A 91 -15.60 -22.60 -10.97
CA LYS A 91 -15.89 -21.78 -9.79
C LYS A 91 -14.99 -20.54 -9.82
N VAL A 92 -15.56 -19.40 -10.19
CA VAL A 92 -14.84 -18.13 -10.27
C VAL A 92 -14.80 -17.46 -8.91
N VAL A 93 -13.61 -17.03 -8.48
CA VAL A 93 -13.39 -16.27 -7.25
C VAL A 93 -12.64 -14.99 -7.59
N PHE A 94 -13.13 -13.87 -7.08
CA PHE A 94 -12.48 -12.58 -7.18
C PHE A 94 -11.94 -12.14 -5.82
N LEU A 95 -10.65 -11.80 -5.76
CA LEU A 95 -9.93 -11.35 -4.57
C LEU A 95 -9.59 -9.86 -4.69
N GLN A 96 -10.09 -9.03 -3.77
CA GLN A 96 -9.86 -7.57 -3.78
C GLN A 96 -9.03 -7.12 -2.58
N HIS A 97 -7.89 -6.49 -2.85
CA HIS A 97 -6.97 -5.97 -1.84
C HIS A 97 -7.51 -4.76 -1.06
N GLY A 98 -6.78 -4.35 -0.02
CA GLY A 98 -7.13 -3.24 0.86
C GLY A 98 -6.54 -1.88 0.46
N LEU A 99 -6.55 -0.94 1.41
CA LEU A 99 -5.96 0.39 1.27
C LEU A 99 -4.43 0.29 1.09
N LEU A 100 -3.88 1.04 0.12
CA LEU A 100 -2.43 1.08 -0.19
C LEU A 100 -1.80 -0.30 -0.44
N ASP A 101 -2.53 -1.14 -1.17
CA ASP A 101 -2.15 -2.52 -1.45
C ASP A 101 -2.28 -2.81 -2.97
N SER A 102 -1.98 -4.05 -3.36
CA SER A 102 -2.17 -4.55 -4.73
C SER A 102 -2.53 -6.04 -4.70
N ALA A 103 -2.73 -6.63 -5.88
CA ALA A 103 -2.98 -8.06 -6.03
C ALA A 103 -1.92 -8.98 -5.38
N HIS A 104 -0.69 -8.47 -5.14
CA HIS A 104 0.40 -9.19 -4.47
C HIS A 104 0.01 -9.75 -3.09
N THR A 105 -0.88 -9.06 -2.37
CA THR A 105 -1.36 -9.49 -1.04
C THR A 105 -1.86 -10.94 -0.99
N TRP A 106 -2.34 -11.45 -2.13
CA TRP A 106 -2.88 -12.81 -2.26
C TRP A 106 -1.86 -13.88 -2.65
N VAL A 107 -0.61 -13.50 -2.93
CA VAL A 107 0.47 -14.36 -3.47
C VAL A 107 1.85 -14.15 -2.82
N ASN A 108 1.95 -13.28 -1.81
CA ASN A 108 3.21 -12.87 -1.18
C ASN A 108 3.88 -13.92 -0.29
N ASN A 109 3.16 -14.97 0.16
CA ASN A 109 3.74 -16.02 1.01
C ASN A 109 4.01 -17.29 0.19
N LEU A 110 4.30 -18.40 0.87
CA LEU A 110 4.42 -19.70 0.21
C LEU A 110 3.08 -20.13 -0.43
N PRO A 111 3.11 -21.06 -1.42
CA PRO A 111 1.90 -21.58 -2.07
C PRO A 111 0.81 -22.09 -1.11
N ASP A 112 1.20 -22.76 -0.03
CA ASP A 112 0.31 -23.31 0.99
C ASP A 112 -0.11 -22.30 2.07
N GLU A 113 0.38 -21.07 1.99
CA GLU A 113 0.10 -19.97 2.91
C GLU A 113 -0.58 -18.77 2.24
N SER A 114 -0.70 -18.79 0.92
CA SER A 114 -1.26 -17.69 0.12
C SER A 114 -2.60 -18.07 -0.47
N LEU A 115 -3.64 -17.30 -0.16
CA LEU A 115 -5.02 -17.64 -0.54
C LEU A 115 -5.20 -17.82 -2.06
N GLY A 116 -4.51 -17.02 -2.89
CA GLY A 116 -4.58 -17.14 -4.35
C GLY A 116 -4.13 -18.52 -4.84
N PHE A 117 -3.02 -19.04 -4.30
CA PHE A 117 -2.47 -20.34 -4.65
C PHE A 117 -3.31 -21.49 -4.08
N ILE A 118 -3.72 -21.39 -2.81
CA ILE A 118 -4.58 -22.39 -2.16
C ILE A 118 -5.89 -22.58 -2.95
N LEU A 119 -6.51 -21.49 -3.42
CA LEU A 119 -7.72 -21.56 -4.23
C LEU A 119 -7.46 -22.20 -5.61
N ALA A 120 -6.37 -21.83 -6.29
CA ALA A 120 -6.01 -22.42 -7.58
C ALA A 120 -5.72 -23.94 -7.48
N ASP A 121 -5.09 -24.38 -6.39
CA ASP A 121 -4.87 -25.81 -6.09
C ASP A 121 -6.18 -26.55 -5.81
N ASN A 122 -7.17 -25.84 -5.28
CA ASN A 122 -8.53 -26.35 -5.05
C ASN A 122 -9.46 -26.12 -6.25
N CYS A 123 -8.91 -25.99 -7.46
CA CYS A 123 -9.65 -25.94 -8.72
C CYS A 123 -10.53 -24.69 -8.94
N TYR A 124 -10.27 -23.60 -8.23
CA TYR A 124 -10.94 -22.33 -8.49
C TYR A 124 -10.26 -21.58 -9.64
N ASP A 125 -11.05 -20.83 -10.40
CA ASP A 125 -10.55 -19.82 -11.32
C ASP A 125 -10.41 -18.51 -10.55
N VAL A 126 -9.16 -18.13 -10.28
CA VAL A 126 -8.85 -17.08 -9.31
C VAL A 126 -8.51 -15.79 -10.05
N TRP A 127 -9.24 -14.74 -9.75
CA TRP A 127 -9.05 -13.41 -10.30
C TRP A 127 -8.65 -12.45 -9.18
N LEU A 128 -7.56 -11.72 -9.37
CA LEU A 128 -6.98 -10.76 -8.43
C LEU A 128 -7.23 -9.35 -8.98
N GLY A 129 -7.99 -8.56 -8.23
CA GLY A 129 -8.26 -7.17 -8.58
C GLY A 129 -7.09 -6.24 -8.24
N ASN A 130 -6.95 -5.17 -9.02
CA ASN A 130 -6.11 -4.01 -8.68
C ASN A 130 -6.95 -2.73 -8.84
N SER A 131 -7.08 -1.96 -7.78
CA SER A 131 -7.77 -0.67 -7.81
C SER A 131 -7.00 0.38 -8.61
N ARG A 132 -7.71 1.33 -9.22
CA ARG A 132 -7.11 2.51 -9.87
C ARG A 132 -6.05 3.19 -8.99
N GLY A 133 -4.96 3.62 -9.61
CA GLY A 133 -3.81 4.25 -8.92
C GLY A 133 -2.88 3.29 -8.17
N SER A 134 -3.19 1.99 -8.09
CA SER A 134 -2.23 0.98 -7.62
C SER A 134 -1.16 0.71 -8.67
N THR A 135 -0.05 0.07 -8.26
CA THR A 135 1.11 -0.26 -9.11
C THR A 135 0.76 -0.82 -10.51
N TYR A 136 -0.31 -1.61 -10.63
CA TYR A 136 -0.72 -2.26 -11.88
C TYR A 136 -1.83 -1.51 -12.62
N SER A 137 -2.46 -0.50 -12.00
CA SER A 137 -3.66 0.17 -12.50
C SER A 137 -3.51 1.71 -12.50
N SER A 138 -2.31 2.19 -12.85
CA SER A 138 -1.99 3.63 -12.98
C SER A 138 -2.01 4.10 -14.43
N ASN A 139 -2.93 3.58 -15.24
CA ASN A 139 -3.13 3.97 -16.65
C ASN A 139 -4.54 4.52 -16.86
N HIS A 140 -4.68 5.49 -17.76
CA HIS A 140 -5.95 6.11 -18.13
C HIS A 140 -5.99 6.42 -19.63
N GLN A 141 -7.19 6.45 -20.23
CA GLN A 141 -7.37 6.71 -21.66
C GLN A 141 -6.96 8.13 -22.08
N TYR A 142 -7.15 9.10 -21.18
CA TYR A 142 -7.02 10.54 -21.50
C TYR A 142 -6.06 11.29 -20.57
N LEU A 143 -5.78 10.75 -19.39
CA LEU A 143 -5.04 11.42 -18.32
C LEU A 143 -3.74 10.67 -18.09
N LYS A 144 -2.72 11.37 -17.60
CA LYS A 144 -1.45 10.80 -17.18
C LYS A 144 -1.35 10.84 -15.65
N PRO A 145 -0.58 9.94 -15.02
CA PRO A 145 -0.30 10.02 -13.58
C PRO A 145 0.34 11.36 -13.13
N ASP A 146 0.93 12.12 -14.06
CA ASP A 146 1.47 13.46 -13.78
C ASP A 146 0.37 14.54 -13.70
N ASP A 147 -0.84 14.28 -14.23
CA ASP A 147 -1.97 15.20 -14.20
C ASP A 147 -2.68 15.11 -12.84
N LYS A 148 -3.01 16.24 -12.23
CA LYS A 148 -3.66 16.26 -10.90
C LYS A 148 -5.01 15.54 -10.95
N GLU A 149 -5.76 15.76 -12.02
CA GLU A 149 -7.09 15.20 -12.27
C GLU A 149 -7.07 13.67 -12.32
N PHE A 150 -5.93 13.05 -12.60
CA PHE A 150 -5.76 11.60 -12.54
C PHE A 150 -5.99 11.06 -11.12
N TRP A 151 -5.64 11.82 -10.09
CA TRP A 151 -5.72 11.41 -8.70
C TRP A 151 -6.98 11.90 -7.98
N GLU A 152 -7.91 12.55 -8.69
CA GLU A 152 -9.18 13.02 -8.15
C GLU A 152 -10.21 11.88 -8.06
N PHE A 153 -9.88 10.85 -7.28
CA PHE A 153 -10.77 9.73 -6.97
C PHE A 153 -10.62 9.26 -5.53
N SER A 154 -11.58 8.48 -5.07
CA SER A 154 -11.55 7.80 -3.78
C SER A 154 -12.03 6.35 -3.92
N TRP A 155 -12.30 5.70 -2.79
CA TRP A 155 -12.94 4.38 -2.77
C TRP A 155 -14.38 4.43 -3.33
N ASP A 156 -15.01 5.60 -3.39
CA ASP A 156 -16.33 5.80 -4.02
C ASP A 156 -16.25 5.44 -5.50
N GLU A 157 -15.31 6.02 -6.25
CA GLU A 157 -15.11 5.72 -7.67
C GLU A 157 -14.69 4.26 -7.90
N MET A 158 -13.94 3.65 -6.98
CA MET A 158 -13.60 2.23 -7.06
C MET A 158 -14.86 1.35 -6.97
N GLY A 159 -15.79 1.65 -6.06
CA GLY A 159 -17.07 0.94 -5.96
C GLY A 159 -17.99 1.23 -7.16
N LYS A 160 -17.98 2.47 -7.64
CA LYS A 160 -18.86 2.94 -8.71
C LYS A 160 -18.43 2.52 -10.11
N TYR A 161 -17.14 2.41 -10.38
CA TYR A 161 -16.61 2.20 -11.73
C TYR A 161 -15.68 1.00 -11.84
N ASP A 162 -14.69 0.85 -10.95
CA ASP A 162 -13.69 -0.22 -11.06
C ASP A 162 -14.35 -1.59 -10.91
N LEU A 163 -15.11 -1.76 -9.82
CA LEU A 163 -15.66 -3.05 -9.48
C LEU A 163 -16.71 -3.53 -10.47
N PRO A 164 -17.71 -2.72 -10.89
CA PRO A 164 -18.66 -3.15 -11.92
C PRO A 164 -17.98 -3.53 -13.24
N ALA A 165 -17.03 -2.73 -13.72
CA ALA A 165 -16.31 -3.02 -14.96
C ALA A 165 -15.55 -4.35 -14.87
N THR A 166 -14.85 -4.57 -13.76
CA THR A 166 -14.08 -5.79 -13.50
C THR A 166 -14.96 -7.02 -13.40
N LEU A 167 -16.03 -6.98 -12.59
CA LEU A 167 -16.91 -8.13 -12.40
C LEU A 167 -17.63 -8.52 -13.70
N ILE A 168 -18.15 -7.54 -14.45
CA ILE A 168 -18.80 -7.79 -15.74
C ILE A 168 -17.82 -8.38 -16.74
N TYR A 169 -16.59 -7.86 -16.79
CA TYR A 169 -15.54 -8.42 -17.65
C TYR A 169 -15.28 -9.90 -17.34
N ILE A 170 -15.08 -10.23 -16.06
CA ILE A 170 -14.80 -11.60 -15.61
C ILE A 170 -15.96 -12.54 -15.95
N LEU A 171 -17.20 -12.16 -15.65
CA LEU A 171 -18.39 -12.98 -15.91
C LEU A 171 -18.56 -13.25 -17.41
N ASN A 172 -18.36 -12.23 -18.26
CA ASN A 172 -18.41 -12.38 -19.71
C ASN A 172 -17.27 -13.25 -20.24
N TYR A 173 -16.05 -13.07 -19.73
CA TYR A 173 -14.88 -13.82 -20.15
C TYR A 173 -15.01 -15.31 -19.79
N THR A 174 -15.50 -15.61 -18.58
CA THR A 174 -15.63 -16.98 -18.06
C THR A 174 -16.95 -17.65 -18.42
N ASN A 175 -17.94 -16.91 -18.93
CA ASN A 175 -19.34 -17.31 -19.06
C ASN A 175 -19.99 -17.76 -17.73
N ALA A 176 -19.47 -17.30 -16.60
CA ALA A 176 -20.05 -17.57 -15.30
C ALA A 176 -21.27 -16.66 -15.05
N GLU A 177 -22.34 -17.22 -14.49
CA GLU A 177 -23.52 -16.42 -14.09
C GLU A 177 -23.24 -15.58 -12.84
N LYS A 178 -22.41 -16.12 -11.93
CA LYS A 178 -22.04 -15.50 -10.65
C LYS A 178 -20.62 -15.89 -10.27
N LEU A 179 -20.00 -15.09 -9.39
CA LEU A 179 -18.71 -15.39 -8.78
C LEU A 179 -18.74 -15.19 -7.26
N SER A 180 -17.76 -15.76 -6.56
CA SER A 180 -17.53 -15.49 -5.14
C SER A 180 -16.57 -14.31 -4.98
N TYR A 181 -16.89 -13.39 -4.07
CA TYR A 181 -16.06 -12.23 -3.77
C TYR A 181 -15.38 -12.41 -2.41
N ILE A 182 -14.07 -12.19 -2.36
CA ILE A 182 -13.32 -12.12 -1.12
C ILE A 182 -12.62 -10.76 -1.06
N GLY A 183 -12.99 -9.94 -0.08
CA GLY A 183 -12.40 -8.62 0.12
C GLY A 183 -11.59 -8.59 1.40
N HIS A 184 -10.48 -7.85 1.38
CA HIS A 184 -9.74 -7.48 2.60
C HIS A 184 -9.83 -5.98 2.86
N SER A 185 -10.15 -5.57 4.09
CA SER A 185 -10.12 -4.16 4.51
C SER A 185 -10.97 -3.26 3.59
N GLN A 186 -10.37 -2.28 2.91
CA GLN A 186 -11.02 -1.43 1.92
C GLN A 186 -11.63 -2.23 0.75
N GLY A 187 -11.12 -3.41 0.41
CA GLY A 187 -11.76 -4.29 -0.56
C GLY A 187 -13.20 -4.65 -0.18
N CYS A 188 -13.48 -4.85 1.11
CA CYS A 188 -14.85 -5.02 1.59
C CYS A 188 -15.68 -3.74 1.39
N GLN A 189 -15.10 -2.58 1.68
CA GLN A 189 -15.76 -1.28 1.53
C GLN A 189 -16.17 -1.02 0.07
N ILE A 190 -15.28 -1.35 -0.87
CA ILE A 190 -15.51 -1.18 -2.31
C ILE A 190 -16.73 -2.01 -2.78
N LEU A 191 -16.88 -3.25 -2.30
CA LEU A 191 -18.07 -4.06 -2.63
C LEU A 191 -19.36 -3.46 -2.05
N LEU A 192 -19.31 -2.98 -0.80
CA LEU A 192 -20.47 -2.36 -0.16
C LEU A 192 -20.88 -1.08 -0.89
N ALA A 193 -19.93 -0.23 -1.27
CA ALA A 193 -20.17 0.97 -2.07
C ALA A 193 -20.73 0.63 -3.45
N CYS A 194 -20.20 -0.41 -4.09
CA CYS A 194 -20.72 -0.91 -5.37
C CYS A 194 -22.18 -1.36 -5.28
N PHE A 195 -22.59 -2.00 -4.18
CA PHE A 195 -23.98 -2.40 -3.97
C PHE A 195 -24.92 -1.24 -3.72
N ASP A 196 -24.44 -0.14 -3.14
CA ASP A 196 -25.21 1.09 -2.96
C ASP A 196 -25.41 1.81 -4.30
N GLU A 197 -24.32 2.01 -5.06
CA GLU A 197 -24.36 2.68 -6.38
C GLU A 197 -25.04 1.84 -7.46
N HIS A 198 -24.84 0.51 -7.44
CA HIS A 198 -25.33 -0.43 -8.45
C HIS A 198 -25.97 -1.68 -7.82
N PRO A 199 -27.21 -1.57 -7.30
CA PRO A 199 -27.87 -2.69 -6.61
C PRO A 199 -27.96 -3.99 -7.45
N ILE A 200 -28.01 -3.89 -8.78
CA ILE A 200 -28.02 -5.04 -9.68
C ILE A 200 -26.77 -5.93 -9.53
N MET A 201 -25.64 -5.38 -9.11
CA MET A 201 -24.38 -6.11 -8.93
C MET A 201 -24.48 -7.21 -7.86
N GLN A 202 -25.40 -7.07 -6.90
CA GLN A 202 -25.68 -8.10 -5.90
C GLN A 202 -26.10 -9.42 -6.54
N SER A 203 -26.80 -9.37 -7.69
CA SER A 203 -27.28 -10.57 -8.38
C SER A 203 -26.15 -11.43 -8.97
N PHE A 204 -24.97 -10.84 -9.20
CA PHE A 204 -23.78 -11.50 -9.77
C PHE A 204 -22.84 -12.09 -8.71
N ILE A 205 -23.11 -11.87 -7.42
CA ILE A 205 -22.30 -12.40 -6.32
C ILE A 205 -23.04 -13.58 -5.68
N ASN A 206 -22.37 -14.73 -5.55
CA ASN A 206 -22.94 -15.91 -4.88
C ASN A 206 -22.55 -16.01 -3.40
N LEU A 207 -21.41 -15.44 -3.02
CA LEU A 207 -20.81 -15.51 -1.69
C LEU A 207 -19.89 -14.30 -1.53
N PHE A 208 -20.01 -13.61 -0.40
CA PHE A 208 -19.09 -12.56 0.02
C PHE A 208 -18.36 -13.01 1.29
N ILE A 209 -17.04 -13.13 1.22
CA ILE A 209 -16.16 -13.36 2.38
C ILE A 209 -15.45 -12.05 2.70
N ALA A 210 -15.73 -11.51 3.88
CA ALA A 210 -15.22 -10.21 4.31
C ALA A 210 -14.10 -10.39 5.35
N LEU A 211 -12.86 -10.11 4.96
CA LEU A 211 -11.68 -10.21 5.82
C LEU A 211 -11.35 -8.82 6.38
N ALA A 212 -11.46 -8.65 7.70
CA ALA A 212 -11.28 -7.36 8.39
C ALA A 212 -12.09 -6.20 7.73
N PRO A 213 -13.42 -6.33 7.60
CA PRO A 213 -14.23 -5.39 6.83
C PRO A 213 -14.17 -3.95 7.36
N ALA A 214 -13.84 -3.01 6.47
CA ALA A 214 -14.00 -1.58 6.70
C ALA A 214 -15.37 -1.13 6.19
N ALA A 215 -16.22 -0.63 7.08
CA ALA A 215 -17.52 -0.02 6.73
C ALA A 215 -17.74 1.27 7.52
N TYR A 216 -17.57 1.22 8.84
CA TYR A 216 -17.57 2.40 9.70
C TYR A 216 -16.29 2.45 10.52
N LEU A 217 -15.57 3.59 10.44
CA LEU A 217 -14.26 3.75 11.08
C LEU A 217 -14.29 4.59 12.38
N GLY A 218 -15.46 4.98 12.88
CA GLY A 218 -15.55 5.86 14.06
C GLY A 218 -14.98 5.27 15.36
N SER A 219 -14.83 3.95 15.44
CA SER A 219 -14.34 3.24 16.64
C SER A 219 -12.96 2.62 16.48
N ILE A 220 -12.20 2.96 15.42
CA ILE A 220 -10.87 2.39 15.23
C ILE A 220 -9.93 2.76 16.39
N LYS A 221 -9.08 1.82 16.77
CA LYS A 221 -8.03 2.01 17.79
C LYS A 221 -6.70 2.47 17.19
N SER A 222 -6.56 2.31 15.88
CA SER A 222 -5.37 2.65 15.13
C SER A 222 -4.98 4.13 15.32
N PRO A 223 -3.69 4.46 15.48
CA PRO A 223 -3.22 5.84 15.62
C PRO A 223 -3.66 6.78 14.50
N ILE A 224 -3.96 6.25 13.30
CA ILE A 224 -4.44 7.04 12.16
C ILE A 224 -5.69 7.87 12.50
N ARG A 225 -6.50 7.46 13.48
CA ARG A 225 -7.68 8.21 13.95
C ARG A 225 -7.37 9.62 14.45
N TYR A 226 -6.14 9.86 14.93
CA TYR A 226 -5.71 11.17 15.41
C TYR A 226 -5.24 12.07 14.28
N ILE A 227 -4.84 11.48 13.15
CA ILE A 227 -4.34 12.19 11.97
C ILE A 227 -5.49 12.46 10.99
N ALA A 228 -6.43 11.51 10.85
CA ALA A 228 -7.53 11.56 9.90
C ALA A 228 -8.35 12.87 9.93
N PRO A 229 -8.68 13.49 11.09
CA PRO A 229 -9.40 14.77 11.12
C PRO A 229 -8.65 15.93 10.45
N PHE A 230 -7.32 15.83 10.33
CA PHE A 230 -6.45 16.84 9.74
C PHE A 230 -6.12 16.57 8.27
N ALA A 231 -6.66 15.50 7.67
CA ALA A 231 -6.36 15.12 6.28
C ALA A 231 -6.59 16.28 5.29
N LYS A 232 -7.71 16.99 5.42
CA LYS A 232 -8.02 18.18 4.60
C LYS A 232 -7.04 19.36 4.81
N THR A 233 -6.43 19.44 5.98
CA THR A 233 -5.44 20.50 6.29
C THR A 233 -4.09 20.22 5.64
N VAL A 234 -3.74 18.93 5.46
CA VAL A 234 -2.49 18.51 4.83
C VAL A 234 -2.61 18.24 3.33
N GLU A 235 -3.84 18.17 2.81
CA GLU A 235 -4.16 17.97 1.39
C GLU A 235 -3.40 18.95 0.46
N PRO A 236 -3.37 20.28 0.70
CA PRO A 236 -2.60 21.19 -0.16
C PRO A 236 -1.08 20.91 -0.17
N VAL A 237 -0.55 20.37 0.93
CA VAL A 237 0.86 19.98 1.04
C VAL A 237 1.11 18.71 0.23
N ILE A 238 0.21 17.73 0.31
CA ILE A 238 0.29 16.49 -0.47
C ILE A 238 0.17 16.79 -1.97
N GLU A 239 -0.78 17.65 -2.35
CA GLU A 239 -0.95 18.11 -3.74
C GLU A 239 0.33 18.77 -4.27
N TRP A 240 0.98 19.61 -3.47
CA TRP A 240 2.19 20.34 -3.89
C TRP A 240 3.44 19.45 -4.04
N PHE A 241 3.57 18.38 -3.24
CA PHE A 241 4.74 17.50 -3.24
C PHE A 241 4.58 16.20 -4.06
N GLY A 242 3.35 15.84 -4.45
CA GLY A 242 3.03 14.56 -5.07
C GLY A 242 2.13 14.63 -6.31
N ASN A 243 1.77 15.83 -6.82
CA ASN A 243 0.81 15.99 -7.94
C ASN A 243 -0.52 15.24 -7.70
N GLY A 244 -0.94 15.07 -6.45
CA GLY A 244 -2.13 14.32 -6.06
C GLY A 244 -1.88 12.85 -5.70
N GLU A 245 -0.74 12.26 -6.08
CA GLU A 245 -0.38 10.89 -5.69
C GLU A 245 0.00 10.84 -4.21
N PHE A 246 -0.79 10.10 -3.43
CA PHE A 246 -0.45 9.80 -2.05
C PHE A 246 0.54 8.62 -2.02
N LEU A 247 1.83 8.95 -1.85
CA LEU A 247 2.93 8.02 -1.58
C LEU A 247 3.37 7.16 -2.80
N PRO A 248 4.17 7.71 -3.74
CA PRO A 248 4.57 7.01 -4.98
C PRO A 248 5.61 5.89 -4.79
N SER A 249 5.45 4.77 -5.48
CA SER A 249 6.37 3.61 -5.48
C SER A 249 7.58 3.74 -6.44
N GLY A 250 8.26 4.89 -6.40
CA GLY A 250 9.42 5.14 -7.26
C GLY A 250 10.69 4.37 -6.85
N LYS A 251 11.68 4.28 -7.77
CA LYS A 251 12.98 3.62 -7.53
C LYS A 251 13.70 4.08 -6.25
N ILE A 252 13.56 5.36 -5.89
CA ILE A 252 14.15 5.92 -4.68
C ILE A 252 13.50 5.38 -3.41
N MET A 253 12.19 5.20 -3.44
CA MET A 253 11.45 4.64 -2.34
C MET A 253 11.81 3.16 -2.22
N GLN A 254 11.92 2.44 -3.35
CA GLN A 254 12.34 1.02 -3.37
C GLN A 254 13.69 0.83 -2.69
N PHE A 255 14.65 1.67 -3.02
CA PHE A 255 15.95 1.71 -2.36
C PHE A 255 15.84 1.96 -0.84
N LEU A 256 15.04 2.94 -0.41
CA LEU A 256 14.88 3.28 1.00
C LEU A 256 14.20 2.16 1.80
N GLY A 257 13.18 1.50 1.24
CA GLY A 257 12.55 0.34 1.85
C GLY A 257 13.53 -0.81 2.05
N LEU A 258 14.27 -1.18 0.98
CA LEU A 258 15.30 -2.22 1.03
C LEU A 258 16.33 -1.97 2.15
N PHE A 259 16.76 -0.71 2.29
CA PHE A 259 17.73 -0.31 3.31
C PHE A 259 17.17 -0.39 4.74
N LEU A 260 15.92 0.00 4.96
CA LEU A 260 15.38 0.21 6.31
C LEU A 260 14.64 -1.00 6.88
N CYS A 261 14.02 -1.83 6.04
CA CYS A 261 13.19 -2.94 6.49
C CYS A 261 13.93 -4.29 6.61
N LYS A 262 15.24 -4.35 6.33
CA LYS A 262 16.02 -5.58 6.49
C LYS A 262 16.09 -5.98 7.98
N PRO A 263 16.04 -7.29 8.32
CA PRO A 263 16.06 -7.77 9.71
C PRO A 263 17.24 -7.26 10.57
N ASN A 264 18.36 -6.87 9.94
CA ASN A 264 19.57 -6.42 10.62
C ASN A 264 19.82 -4.89 10.57
N HIS A 265 18.84 -4.11 10.08
CA HIS A 265 18.92 -2.65 10.04
C HIS A 265 17.94 -2.00 11.04
N ILE A 266 16.79 -1.49 10.59
CA ILE A 266 15.81 -0.82 11.46
C ILE A 266 14.40 -1.40 11.24
N PRO A 267 14.20 -2.72 11.47
CA PRO A 267 12.92 -3.39 11.19
C PRO A 267 11.73 -2.75 11.93
N PHE A 268 11.99 -2.07 13.05
CA PHE A 268 11.01 -1.30 13.83
C PHE A 268 10.26 -0.26 12.97
N VAL A 269 10.95 0.43 12.06
CA VAL A 269 10.35 1.50 11.24
C VAL A 269 9.26 0.94 10.32
N CYS A 270 9.50 -0.24 9.75
CA CYS A 270 8.60 -0.89 8.82
C CYS A 270 7.40 -1.53 9.56
N SER A 271 7.63 -2.12 10.74
CA SER A 271 6.54 -2.58 11.61
C SER A 271 5.66 -1.45 12.16
N ASN A 272 6.22 -0.24 12.40
CA ASN A 272 5.44 0.89 12.94
C ASN A 272 4.43 1.48 11.96
N ILE A 273 4.74 1.39 10.67
CA ILE A 273 3.87 1.89 9.61
C ILE A 273 2.67 0.97 9.43
N MET A 274 2.91 -0.35 9.41
CA MET A 274 1.85 -1.35 9.48
C MET A 274 1.02 -1.17 10.75
N TYR A 275 1.69 -0.96 11.89
CA TYR A 275 1.03 -0.65 13.15
C TYR A 275 0.12 0.59 13.07
N LEU A 276 0.56 1.64 12.37
CA LEU A 276 -0.16 2.90 12.25
C LEU A 276 -1.43 2.80 11.38
N ILE A 277 -1.49 1.88 10.42
CA ILE A 277 -2.65 1.73 9.52
C ILE A 277 -3.52 0.54 9.94
N ALA A 278 -2.91 -0.64 10.05
CA ALA A 278 -3.61 -1.92 10.20
C ALA A 278 -3.39 -2.59 11.58
N GLY A 279 -2.44 -2.11 12.37
CA GLY A 279 -1.96 -2.81 13.56
C GLY A 279 -0.82 -3.78 13.22
N TYR A 280 -0.05 -4.20 14.24
CA TYR A 280 1.09 -5.10 14.07
C TYR A 280 1.00 -6.27 15.06
N ASP A 281 1.09 -7.48 14.55
CA ASP A 281 1.12 -8.71 15.34
C ASP A 281 2.38 -9.53 15.02
N SER A 282 3.46 -9.25 15.76
CA SER A 282 4.76 -9.94 15.62
C SER A 282 4.70 -11.47 15.72
N LYS A 283 3.67 -12.05 16.35
CA LYS A 283 3.60 -13.51 16.55
C LYS A 283 3.08 -14.26 15.33
N ASN A 284 2.24 -13.60 14.54
CA ASN A 284 1.58 -14.17 13.36
C ASN A 284 2.11 -13.56 12.05
N THR A 285 3.17 -12.76 12.15
CA THR A 285 3.78 -12.07 11.00
C THR A 285 5.12 -12.71 10.70
N ASN A 286 5.28 -13.30 9.51
CA ASN A 286 6.59 -13.67 9.01
C ASN A 286 7.39 -12.38 8.76
N VAL A 287 8.36 -12.08 9.61
CA VAL A 287 9.10 -10.81 9.57
C VAL A 287 9.86 -10.62 8.25
N VAL A 288 10.25 -11.70 7.57
CA VAL A 288 10.96 -11.66 6.28
C VAL A 288 10.00 -11.32 5.12
N SER A 289 8.81 -11.93 5.09
CA SER A 289 7.75 -11.57 4.12
C SER A 289 7.07 -10.24 4.48
N CYS A 290 7.07 -9.87 5.75
CA CYS A 290 6.62 -8.56 6.22
C CYS A 290 7.65 -7.48 5.90
N SER A 291 8.94 -7.80 5.80
CA SER A 291 9.90 -6.89 5.19
C SER A 291 9.48 -6.56 3.75
N LEU A 292 8.97 -7.49 2.94
CA LEU A 292 8.44 -7.17 1.59
C LEU A 292 7.23 -6.24 1.62
N ILE A 293 6.20 -6.59 2.41
CA ILE A 293 4.96 -5.81 2.54
C ILE A 293 5.24 -4.44 3.18
N SER A 294 6.13 -4.39 4.16
CA SER A 294 6.51 -3.18 4.86
C SER A 294 7.59 -2.41 4.10
N ILE A 295 8.34 -3.02 3.17
CA ILE A 295 9.14 -2.32 2.15
C ILE A 295 8.17 -1.59 1.24
N ILE A 296 7.14 -2.26 0.74
CA ILE A 296 6.08 -1.65 -0.10
C ILE A 296 5.36 -0.52 0.68
N ILE A 297 5.03 -0.72 1.95
CA ILE A 297 4.31 0.29 2.75
C ILE A 297 5.24 1.36 3.37
N TYR A 298 6.54 1.09 3.53
CA TYR A 298 7.57 2.10 3.87
C TYR A 298 7.99 2.93 2.65
N ILE A 299 8.13 2.27 1.49
CA ILE A 299 8.16 2.89 0.16
C ILE A 299 6.98 3.85 0.02
N PHE A 300 5.85 3.52 0.63
CA PHE A 300 4.75 4.46 0.72
C PHE A 300 5.08 5.57 1.74
N ILE A 301 5.30 5.32 3.03
CA ILE A 301 5.26 6.39 4.07
C ILE A 301 6.53 7.28 4.19
N SER A 302 7.70 6.94 3.65
CA SER A 302 8.96 7.63 4.01
C SER A 302 9.08 9.12 3.60
N LYS A 303 8.14 9.67 2.81
CA LYS A 303 8.05 11.12 2.55
C LYS A 303 7.32 11.91 3.65
N CYS A 304 6.54 11.28 4.54
CA CYS A 304 5.90 12.00 5.65
C CYS A 304 6.90 12.44 6.74
N ILE A 305 7.95 11.65 6.98
CA ILE A 305 8.82 11.87 8.15
C ILE A 305 9.94 12.90 7.87
N GLN A 306 10.35 13.11 6.63
CA GLN A 306 11.34 14.15 6.31
C GLN A 306 10.76 15.59 6.28
N ASN A 307 9.43 15.76 6.13
CA ASN A 307 8.82 17.09 6.08
C ASN A 307 8.15 17.56 7.38
N ILE A 308 7.94 16.69 8.38
CA ILE A 308 7.57 17.14 9.74
C ILE A 308 8.72 17.97 10.35
N TYR A 309 9.97 17.64 10.06
CA TYR A 309 11.13 18.44 10.52
C TYR A 309 11.26 19.80 9.82
N LEU A 310 10.62 19.99 8.65
CA LEU A 310 10.55 21.28 7.95
C LEU A 310 9.29 22.10 8.32
N LEU A 311 8.31 21.50 9.02
CA LEU A 311 7.11 22.17 9.56
C LEU A 311 7.30 22.67 11.01
N PHE A 312 8.35 22.24 11.71
CA PHE A 312 8.66 22.70 13.06
C PHE A 312 8.95 24.21 13.22
N PRO A 313 9.32 25.01 12.18
CA PRO A 313 9.39 26.46 12.31
C PRO A 313 8.01 27.15 12.32
N TYR A 314 6.94 26.51 11.84
CA TYR A 314 5.63 27.15 11.64
C TYR A 314 4.58 26.80 12.71
N LEU A 315 4.77 25.72 13.47
CA LEU A 315 3.92 25.40 14.63
C LEU A 315 4.13 26.36 15.81
N HIS A 316 5.28 27.02 15.90
CA HIS A 316 5.55 28.02 16.93
C HIS A 316 4.76 29.33 16.73
N LEU A 317 4.32 29.63 15.50
CA LEU A 317 3.50 30.80 15.17
C LEU A 317 2.00 30.56 15.46
N LEU A 318 1.51 29.33 15.28
CA LEU A 318 0.14 28.94 15.64
C LEU A 318 -0.09 28.94 17.16
N TYR A 319 0.92 28.56 17.95
CA TYR A 319 0.85 28.62 19.42
C TYR A 319 0.79 30.07 19.95
N TYR A 320 1.38 31.04 19.23
CA TYR A 320 1.30 32.46 19.57
C TYR A 320 -0.03 33.11 19.14
N TRP A 321 -0.62 32.68 18.04
CA TRP A 321 -1.93 33.21 17.59
C TRP A 321 -3.11 32.72 18.44
N ILE A 322 -3.08 31.48 18.93
CA ILE A 322 -4.14 30.92 19.79
C ILE A 322 -4.17 31.58 21.18
N ASN A 323 -3.06 32.17 21.65
CA ASN A 323 -3.02 32.89 22.92
C ASN A 323 -3.37 34.39 22.81
N ILE A 324 -3.36 34.98 21.60
CA ILE A 324 -3.78 36.38 21.40
C ILE A 324 -5.32 36.50 21.30
N LEU A 325 -6.03 35.44 20.91
CA LEU A 325 -7.50 35.39 20.87
C LEU A 325 -8.16 35.04 22.23
N LYS A 326 -7.40 35.00 23.32
CA LYS A 326 -7.92 34.85 24.70
C LYS A 326 -7.85 36.14 25.54
N LEU A 327 -7.48 37.28 24.94
CA LEU A 327 -7.40 38.58 25.62
C LEU A 327 -8.09 39.73 24.87
N ILE A 328 -9.06 39.42 24.01
CA ILE A 328 -10.09 40.35 23.49
C ILE A 328 -11.44 39.67 23.66
#